data_AF-A0A8D9BFS0-F1
#
_entry.id   AF-A0A8D9BFS0-F1
#
_cell.length_a   1.000
_cell.length_b   1.000
_cell.length_c   1.000
_cell.angle_alpha   90.00
_cell.angle_beta   90.00
_cell.angle_gamma   90.00
#
_symmetry.space_group_name_H-M   'P 1'
#
loop_
_entity.id
_entity.type
_entity.pdbx_description
1 polymer ?
#
loop_
_entity_poly.entity_id
_entity_poly.type
_entity_poly.pdbx_seq_one_letter_code
_entity_poly.pdbx_strand_id
1 'polypeptide(L)'
;MVYIPSLLSGLLSVSLALVGRFLVNICYNIGHQYSAEILPTVVRGQGVALIFIMGNVASIFSPFIVHLSVISPMLPLVVLGCLGIVSGVLCLFLPETMGQNLPENLKDFEHFGRGQKMLDFPCLRGESDEELSKVKV
;
A
#
# COMPACT_ATOMS: atom_id res chain seq x y z
N MET A 1 20.90 18.51 35.89
CA MET A 1 19.49 18.80 35.56
C MET A 1 19.40 19.47 34.18
N VAL A 2 19.50 18.71 33.07
CA VAL A 2 19.29 19.26 31.71
C VAL A 2 18.87 18.09 30.79
N TYR A 3 17.58 17.84 30.54
CA TYR A 3 17.10 16.94 29.44
C TYR A 3 15.62 17.17 29.04
N ILE A 4 15.00 18.30 29.39
CA ILE A 4 13.56 18.54 29.11
C ILE A 4 13.27 18.82 27.61
N PRO A 5 14.05 19.67 26.89
CA PRO A 5 13.76 19.95 25.46
C PRO A 5 14.22 18.84 24.49
N SER A 6 15.21 18.04 24.86
CA SER A 6 15.67 16.85 24.11
C SER A 6 14.70 15.67 24.20
N LEU A 7 13.94 15.59 25.31
CA LEU A 7 12.90 14.57 25.48
C LEU A 7 11.71 14.85 24.56
N LEU A 8 11.27 16.12 24.47
CA LEU A 8 10.15 16.52 23.61
C LEU A 8 10.45 16.27 22.12
N SER A 9 11.66 16.63 21.65
CA SER A 9 12.11 16.35 20.28
C SER A 9 12.28 14.84 20.02
N GLY A 10 12.73 14.07 21.01
CA GLY A 10 12.77 12.61 20.96
C GLY A 10 11.37 11.98 20.86
N LEU A 11 10.41 12.44 21.67
CA LEU A 11 9.02 11.97 21.64
C LEU A 11 8.35 12.24 20.29
N LEU A 12 8.56 13.43 19.71
CA LEU A 12 8.05 13.75 18.38
C LEU A 12 8.66 12.87 17.29
N SER A 13 9.97 12.58 17.38
CA SER A 13 10.65 11.70 16.41
C SER A 13 10.15 10.26 16.52
N VAL A 14 9.95 9.76 17.75
CA VAL A 14 9.45 8.41 18.01
C VAL A 14 7.99 8.29 17.59
N SER A 15 7.14 9.27 17.89
CA SER A 15 5.74 9.22 17.47
C SER A 15 5.61 9.23 15.95
N LEU A 16 6.39 10.07 15.25
CA LEU A 16 6.43 10.10 13.79
C LEU A 16 6.93 8.77 13.20
N ALA A 17 7.97 8.18 13.79
CA ALA A 17 8.49 6.88 13.37
C ALA A 17 7.47 5.75 13.59
N LEU A 18 6.72 5.77 14.70
CA LEU A 18 5.66 4.81 14.97
C LEU A 18 4.53 4.95 13.97
N VAL A 19 4.04 6.17 13.72
CA VAL A 19 3.02 6.44 12.70
C VAL A 19 3.48 5.88 11.35
N GLY A 20 4.71 6.18 10.92
CA GLY A 20 5.28 5.62 9.70
C GLY A 20 5.27 4.08 9.66
N ARG A 21 5.68 3.43 10.75
CA ARG A 21 5.63 1.95 10.86
C ARG A 21 4.20 1.40 10.83
N PHE A 22 3.24 2.07 11.46
CA PHE A 22 1.84 1.66 11.42
C PHE A 22 1.27 1.75 10.01
N LEU A 23 1.53 2.85 9.30
CA LEU A 23 1.09 3.03 7.92
C LEU A 23 1.65 1.94 7.01
N VAL A 24 2.95 1.65 7.10
CA VAL A 24 3.58 0.56 6.32
C VAL A 24 2.94 -0.79 6.61
N ASN A 25 2.64 -1.09 7.88
CA ASN A 25 1.94 -2.33 8.24
C ASN A 25 0.53 -2.41 7.66
N ILE A 26 -0.22 -1.31 7.70
CA ILE A 26 -1.58 -1.24 7.14
C ILE A 26 -1.53 -1.48 5.62
N CYS A 27 -0.66 -0.75 4.91
CA CYS A 27 -0.48 -0.92 3.47
C CYS A 27 -0.09 -2.35 3.11
N TYR A 28 0.80 -2.97 3.87
CA TYR A 28 1.21 -4.36 3.66
C TYR A 28 0.05 -5.36 3.84
N ASN A 29 -0.75 -5.20 4.90
CA ASN A 29 -1.92 -6.05 5.14
C ASN A 29 -2.97 -5.89 4.04
N ILE A 30 -3.28 -4.66 3.63
CA ILE A 30 -4.23 -4.38 2.54
C ILE A 30 -3.73 -4.98 1.24
N GLY A 31 -2.44 -4.79 0.88
CA GLY A 31 -1.88 -5.36 -0.35
C GLY A 31 -1.90 -6.89 -0.37
N HIS A 32 -1.67 -7.53 0.78
CA HIS A 32 -1.76 -8.98 0.91
C HIS A 32 -3.20 -9.49 0.77
N GLN A 33 -4.16 -8.79 1.39
CA GLN A 33 -5.59 -9.09 1.27
C GLN A 33 -6.08 -8.87 -0.17
N TYR A 34 -5.67 -7.78 -0.81
CA TYR A 34 -5.99 -7.48 -2.21
C TYR A 34 -5.46 -8.57 -3.15
N SER A 35 -4.22 -9.02 -2.92
CA SER A 35 -3.66 -10.15 -3.68
C SER A 35 -4.50 -11.42 -3.52
N ALA A 36 -5.09 -11.65 -2.34
CA ALA A 36 -5.97 -12.77 -2.10
C ALA A 36 -7.34 -12.68 -2.79
N GLU A 37 -7.80 -11.47 -3.11
CA GLU A 37 -9.08 -11.21 -3.78
C GLU A 37 -8.98 -11.31 -5.31
N ILE A 38 -7.90 -10.78 -5.88
CA ILE A 38 -7.68 -10.84 -7.33
C ILE A 38 -7.22 -12.22 -7.80
N LEU A 39 -6.48 -12.97 -6.97
CA LEU A 39 -5.90 -14.24 -7.42
C LEU A 39 -6.95 -15.38 -7.35
N PRO A 40 -7.38 -15.96 -8.50
CA PRO A 40 -8.34 -17.06 -8.48
C PRO A 40 -7.73 -18.30 -7.80
N THR A 41 -8.56 -19.11 -7.17
CA THR A 41 -8.15 -20.25 -6.32
C THR A 41 -7.18 -21.21 -7.00
N VAL A 42 -7.32 -21.42 -8.32
CA VAL A 42 -6.45 -22.30 -9.13
C VAL A 42 -5.01 -21.80 -9.27
N VAL A 43 -4.77 -20.49 -9.24
CA VAL A 43 -3.42 -19.89 -9.38
C VAL A 43 -2.95 -19.13 -8.15
N ARG A 44 -3.80 -19.00 -7.13
CA ARG A 44 -3.49 -18.25 -5.89
C ARG A 44 -2.20 -18.70 -5.22
N GLY A 45 -1.95 -20.01 -5.16
CA GLY A 45 -0.70 -20.54 -4.60
C GLY A 45 0.54 -20.06 -5.37
N GLN A 46 0.48 -20.03 -6.71
CA GLN A 46 1.58 -19.56 -7.56
C GLN A 46 1.75 -18.03 -7.50
N GLY A 47 0.63 -17.29 -7.49
CA GLY A 47 0.65 -15.83 -7.38
C GLY A 47 1.26 -15.34 -6.06
N VAL A 48 0.89 -15.96 -4.93
CA VAL A 48 1.47 -15.64 -3.62
C VAL A 48 2.96 -15.99 -3.58
N ALA A 49 3.38 -17.10 -4.20
CA ALA A 49 4.80 -17.46 -4.30
C ALA A 49 5.61 -16.40 -5.07
N LEU A 50 5.07 -15.86 -6.18
CA LEU A 50 5.71 -14.79 -6.95
C LEU A 50 5.89 -13.51 -6.13
N ILE A 51 4.88 -13.11 -5.35
CA ILE A 51 4.97 -11.95 -4.45
C ILE A 51 6.13 -12.14 -3.46
N PHE A 52 6.26 -13.34 -2.91
CA PHE A 52 7.33 -13.66 -1.96
C PHE A 52 8.73 -13.61 -2.60
N ILE A 53 8.87 -14.11 -3.84
CA ILE A 53 10.12 -14.02 -4.60
C ILE A 53 10.50 -12.56 -4.85
N MET A 54 9.54 -11.71 -5.21
CA MET A 54 9.78 -10.27 -5.37
C MET A 54 10.18 -9.59 -4.05
N GLY A 55 9.60 -10.00 -2.92
CA GLY A 55 10.02 -9.56 -1.60
C GLY A 55 11.47 -9.95 -1.26
N ASN A 56 11.90 -11.15 -1.68
CA ASN A 56 13.29 -11.58 -1.54
C ASN A 56 14.23 -10.75 -2.42
N VAL A 57 13.83 -10.41 -3.64
CA VAL A 57 14.60 -9.50 -4.50
C VAL A 57 14.79 -8.14 -3.81
N ALA A 58 13.75 -7.56 -3.22
CA ALA A 58 13.85 -6.33 -2.44
C ALA A 58 14.82 -6.47 -1.24
N SER A 59 14.82 -7.63 -0.58
CA SER A 59 15.76 -7.93 0.51
C SER A 59 17.21 -7.98 0.05
N ILE A 60 17.48 -8.48 -1.17
CA ILE A 60 18.81 -8.46 -1.78
C ILE A 60 19.26 -7.02 -2.06
N PHE A 61 18.35 -6.13 -2.47
CA PHE A 61 18.64 -4.72 -2.71
C PHE A 61 18.84 -3.89 -1.43
N SER A 62 18.28 -4.32 -0.29
CA SER A 62 18.38 -3.62 1.00
C SER A 62 19.81 -3.19 1.38
N PRO A 63 20.83 -4.08 1.42
CA PRO A 63 22.20 -3.69 1.75
C PRO A 63 22.82 -2.71 0.74
N PHE A 64 22.43 -2.74 -0.53
CA PHE A 64 22.92 -1.78 -1.53
C PHE A 64 22.41 -0.36 -1.25
N ILE A 65 21.15 -0.24 -0.83
CA ILE A 65 20.56 1.05 -0.44
C ILE A 65 21.26 1.58 0.83
N VAL A 66 21.51 0.71 1.81
CA VAL A 66 22.22 1.10 3.04
C VAL A 66 23.68 1.48 2.76
N HIS A 67 24.35 0.79 1.83
CA HIS A 67 25.72 1.11 1.45
C HIS A 67 25.86 2.54 0.87
N LEU A 68 24.81 3.05 0.23
CA LEU A 68 24.76 4.42 -0.27
C LEU A 68 24.82 5.48 0.85
N SER A 69 24.50 5.08 2.09
CA SER A 69 24.63 5.92 3.29
C SER A 69 26.06 6.30 3.63
N VAL A 70 27.07 5.59 3.10
CA VAL A 70 28.50 5.86 3.35
C VAL A 70 28.91 7.21 2.76
N ILE A 71 28.26 7.64 1.67
CA ILE A 71 28.54 8.94 1.03
C ILE A 71 27.78 10.06 1.75
N SER A 72 26.51 9.83 2.10
CA SER A 72 25.71 10.78 2.87
C SER A 72 24.57 10.07 3.60
N PRO A 73 24.30 10.41 4.88
CA PRO A 73 23.25 9.77 5.68
C PRO A 73 21.81 10.10 5.20
N MET A 74 21.62 11.14 4.36
CA MET A 74 20.29 11.49 3.84
C MET A 74 19.90 10.71 2.58
N LEU A 75 20.87 10.21 1.82
CA LEU A 75 20.65 9.52 0.55
C LEU A 75 19.74 8.28 0.64
N PRO A 76 19.94 7.33 1.58
CA PRO A 76 19.05 6.16 1.70
C PRO A 76 17.61 6.56 2.04
N LEU A 77 17.42 7.61 2.84
CA LEU A 77 16.10 8.09 3.23
C LEU A 77 15.34 8.65 2.02
N VAL A 78 16.02 9.44 1.18
CA VAL A 78 15.44 10.02 -0.04
C VAL A 78 15.09 8.91 -1.04
N VAL A 79 15.97 7.94 -1.25
CA VAL A 79 15.72 6.81 -2.18
C VAL A 79 14.50 6.00 -1.74
N LEU A 80 14.41 5.63 -0.46
CA LEU A 80 13.26 4.89 0.07
C LEU A 80 11.97 5.72 0.00
N GLY A 81 12.04 7.03 0.26
CA GLY A 81 10.91 7.94 0.12
C GLY A 81 10.40 8.03 -1.32
N CYS A 82 11.29 8.20 -2.30
CA CYS A 82 10.94 8.22 -3.72
C CYS A 82 10.30 6.91 -4.17
N LEU A 83 10.87 5.76 -3.76
CA LEU A 83 10.28 4.44 -4.04
C LEU A 83 8.90 4.29 -3.43
N GLY A 84 8.68 4.81 -2.22
CA GLY A 84 7.38 4.83 -1.56
C GLY A 84 6.35 5.68 -2.32
N ILE A 85 6.73 6.86 -2.81
CA ILE A 85 5.85 7.73 -3.60
C ILE A 85 5.48 7.05 -4.92
N VAL A 86 6.46 6.48 -5.64
CA VAL A 86 6.21 5.76 -6.89
C VAL A 86 5.27 4.57 -6.66
N SER A 87 5.48 3.81 -5.58
CA SER A 87 4.61 2.71 -5.19
C SER A 87 3.19 3.18 -4.88
N GLY A 88 3.04 4.27 -4.13
CA GLY A 88 1.72 4.86 -3.83
C GLY A 88 0.99 5.33 -5.08
N VAL A 89 1.68 5.98 -6.02
CA VAL A 89 1.10 6.38 -7.31
C VAL A 89 0.71 5.16 -8.13
N LEU A 90 1.53 4.11 -8.16
CA LEU A 90 1.19 2.87 -8.85
C LEU A 90 0.00 2.14 -8.21
N CYS A 91 -0.16 2.24 -6.90
CA CYS A 91 -1.33 1.74 -6.18
C CYS A 91 -2.61 2.46 -6.61
N LEU A 92 -2.54 3.75 -6.93
CA LEU A 92 -3.68 4.48 -7.52
C LEU A 92 -4.03 3.98 -8.93
N PHE A 93 -3.10 3.39 -9.67
CA PHE A 93 -3.42 2.79 -10.97
C PHE A 93 -4.10 1.42 -10.86
N LEU A 94 -4.17 0.83 -9.66
CA LEU A 94 -4.81 -0.46 -9.47
C LEU A 94 -6.34 -0.31 -9.55
N PRO A 95 -7.02 -1.12 -10.38
CA PRO A 95 -8.49 -1.12 -10.42
C PRO A 95 -9.05 -1.56 -9.07
N GLU A 96 -10.10 -0.89 -8.61
CA GLU A 96 -10.73 -1.17 -7.33
C GLU A 96 -11.46 -2.53 -7.35
N THR A 97 -11.16 -3.40 -6.37
CA THR A 97 -11.78 -4.72 -6.20
C THR A 97 -13.12 -4.67 -5.46
N MET A 98 -13.43 -3.57 -4.77
CA MET A 98 -14.60 -3.46 -3.91
C MET A 98 -15.92 -3.56 -4.70
N GLY A 99 -16.71 -4.60 -4.43
CA GLY A 99 -18.04 -4.81 -5.01
C GLY A 99 -18.07 -5.56 -6.35
N GLN A 100 -16.94 -6.06 -6.84
CA GLN A 100 -16.90 -6.96 -7.99
C GLN A 100 -17.03 -8.42 -7.51
N ASN A 101 -17.80 -9.25 -8.23
CA ASN A 101 -17.87 -10.68 -7.93
C ASN A 101 -16.50 -11.32 -8.13
N LEU A 102 -16.01 -12.06 -7.13
CA LEU A 102 -14.72 -12.74 -7.18
C LEU A 102 -14.73 -13.71 -8.37
N PRO A 103 -13.84 -13.55 -9.36
CA PRO A 103 -13.82 -14.44 -10.52
C PRO A 103 -13.37 -15.84 -10.07
N GLU A 104 -14.31 -16.76 -9.96
CA GLU A 104 -14.01 -18.17 -9.65
C GLU A 104 -13.33 -18.90 -10.83
N ASN A 105 -13.50 -18.36 -12.05
CA ASN A 105 -12.94 -18.92 -13.28
C ASN A 105 -11.99 -17.96 -14.01
N LEU A 106 -11.00 -18.53 -14.70
CA LEU A 106 -10.00 -17.79 -15.48
C LEU A 106 -10.64 -16.88 -16.56
N LYS A 107 -11.79 -17.28 -17.10
CA LYS A 107 -12.55 -16.54 -18.13
C LYS A 107 -13.20 -15.26 -17.59
N ASP A 108 -13.63 -15.27 -16.32
CA ASP A 108 -14.18 -14.09 -15.66
C ASP A 108 -13.08 -13.09 -15.28
N PHE A 109 -11.86 -13.59 -15.03
CA PHE A 109 -10.69 -12.75 -14.80
C PHE A 109 -10.31 -11.89 -16.03
N GLU A 110 -10.55 -12.38 -17.26
CA GLU A 110 -10.27 -11.62 -18.49
C GLU A 110 -11.17 -10.37 -18.65
N HIS A 111 -12.32 -10.34 -17.98
CA HIS A 111 -13.23 -9.20 -17.98
C HIS A 111 -13.10 -8.32 -16.72
N PHE A 112 -12.30 -8.75 -15.74
CA PHE A 112 -12.05 -8.04 -14.49
C PHE A 112 -11.30 -6.73 -14.78
N GLY A 113 -11.86 -5.59 -14.34
CA GLY A 113 -11.25 -4.27 -14.52
C GLY A 113 -11.54 -3.55 -15.86
N ARG A 114 -12.35 -4.11 -16.78
CA ARG A 114 -12.78 -3.38 -17.98
C ARG A 114 -13.74 -2.23 -17.62
N GLY A 115 -13.25 -0.99 -17.72
CA GLY A 115 -14.08 0.23 -17.63
C GLY A 115 -14.11 0.92 -16.26
N GLN A 116 -13.29 0.50 -15.30
CA GLN A 116 -13.18 1.18 -14.01
C GLN A 116 -12.32 2.45 -14.11
N LYS A 117 -12.71 3.49 -13.38
CA LYS A 117 -11.94 4.73 -13.27
C LYS A 117 -10.79 4.50 -12.29
N MET A 118 -9.61 5.04 -12.60
CA MET A 118 -8.38 4.86 -11.81
C MET A 118 -8.41 5.52 -10.41
N LEU A 119 -9.51 6.15 -10.00
CA LEU A 119 -9.60 6.89 -8.73
C LEU A 119 -11.03 6.78 -8.17
N ASP A 120 -11.60 5.57 -8.16
CA ASP A 120 -12.92 5.37 -7.55
C ASP A 120 -12.73 5.11 -6.05
N PHE A 121 -12.87 6.13 -5.21
CA PHE A 121 -12.77 5.98 -3.75
C PHE A 121 -14.17 5.82 -3.14
N PRO A 122 -14.75 4.61 -3.06
CA PRO A 122 -16.07 4.41 -2.47
C PRO A 122 -16.12 4.85 -0.99
N CYS A 123 -14.99 4.80 -0.27
CA CYS A 123 -14.90 5.24 1.12
C CYS A 123 -15.09 6.76 1.32
N LEU A 124 -14.72 7.59 0.35
CA LEU A 124 -14.97 9.05 0.40
C LEU A 124 -16.40 9.41 -0.04
N ARG A 125 -17.12 8.45 -0.63
CA ARG A 125 -18.45 8.64 -1.18
C ARG A 125 -19.58 8.34 -0.18
N GLY A 126 -19.23 7.76 0.97
CA GLY A 126 -20.17 7.42 2.05
C GLY A 126 -20.85 8.62 2.72
N GLU A 127 -20.36 9.84 2.60
CA GLU A 127 -21.00 11.02 3.22
C GLU A 127 -21.86 11.84 2.25
N SER A 128 -21.73 11.66 0.93
CA SER A 128 -22.48 12.44 -0.07
C SER A 128 -23.66 11.68 -0.71
N ASP A 129 -23.66 10.34 -0.68
CA ASP A 129 -24.76 9.52 -1.21
C ASP A 129 -25.84 9.18 -0.15
N GLU A 130 -25.55 9.32 1.16
CA GLU A 130 -26.56 9.15 2.23
C GLU A 130 -27.56 10.34 2.29
N GLU A 131 -27.10 11.56 2.01
CA GLU A 131 -27.96 12.75 1.94
C GLU A 131 -28.90 12.72 0.71
N LEU A 132 -28.45 12.16 -0.43
CA LEU A 132 -29.24 12.10 -1.67
C LEU A 132 -30.32 10.98 -1.68
N SER A 133 -30.27 10.08 -0.70
CA SER A 133 -31.32 9.07 -0.45
C SER A 133 -32.42 9.59 0.48
N LYS A 134 -32.10 10.46 1.45
CA LYS A 134 -33.09 11.05 2.38
C LYS A 134 -33.96 12.16 1.80
N VAL A 135 -33.53 12.82 0.72
CA VAL A 135 -34.30 13.92 0.09
C VAL A 135 -35.33 13.41 -0.94
N LYS A 136 -35.31 12.10 -1.27
CA LYS A 136 -36.22 11.51 -2.27
C LYS A 136 -37.09 10.36 -1.75
N VAL A 137 -37.49 10.44 -0.48
CA VAL A 137 -38.58 9.65 0.11
C VAL A 137 -39.48 10.56 0.91
#